data_AF-A0ABC8TNB1-F1
#
_entry.id   AF-A0ABC8TNB1-F1
#
_cell.length_a   1.000
_cell.length_b   1.000
_cell.length_c   1.000
_cell.angle_alpha   90.00
_cell.angle_beta   90.00
_cell.angle_gamma   90.00
#
_symmetry.space_group_name_H-M   'P 1'
#
loop_
_entity.id
_entity.type
_entity.pdbx_description
1 polymer ?
#
loop_
_entity_poly.entity_id
_entity_poly.type
_entity_poly.pdbx_seq_one_letter_code
_entity_poly.pdbx_strand_id
1 'polypeptide(L)'
;MTLIESGEILARQLASLGAKLIISARNEAELERVKKQLTGKHAPDEVMILPLDLTSGEDFLREAVLKAESFFAAAGVDYLIHNAAYERPAMVSPTLSPLIWPEARLRQDQGWPWTP
;
A
#
# COMPACT_ATOMS: atom_id res chain seq x y z
N MET A 1 9.27 -11.47 14.61
CA MET A 1 8.93 -10.05 14.36
C MET A 1 8.07 -10.03 13.10
N THR A 2 6.75 -10.08 13.26
CA THR A 2 5.83 -10.13 12.11
C THR A 2 5.84 -8.75 11.47
N LEU A 3 6.30 -8.64 10.23
CA LEU A 3 6.09 -7.43 9.43
C LEU A 3 4.59 -7.28 9.27
N ILE A 4 3.99 -6.37 10.03
CA ILE A 4 2.59 -6.01 9.84
C ILE A 4 2.58 -5.07 8.64
N GLU A 5 2.02 -5.54 7.52
CA GLU A 5 1.91 -4.73 6.31
C GLU A 5 0.96 -3.56 6.58
N SER A 6 1.35 -2.35 6.17
CA SER A 6 0.62 -1.11 6.46
C SER A 6 -0.86 -1.15 6.02
N GLY A 7 -1.15 -1.89 4.94
CA GLY A 7 -2.51 -2.09 4.46
C GLY A 7 -3.39 -2.91 5.41
N GLU A 8 -2.83 -3.89 6.11
CA GLU A 8 -3.56 -4.71 7.10
C GLU A 8 -4.01 -3.85 8.29
N ILE A 9 -3.11 -3.00 8.81
CA ILE A 9 -3.42 -2.11 9.93
C ILE A 9 -4.58 -1.18 9.57
N LEU A 10 -4.53 -0.61 8.37
CA LEU A 10 -5.57 0.29 7.90
C LEU A 10 -6.91 -0.42 7.73
N ALA A 11 -6.92 -1.63 7.17
CA ALA A 11 -8.13 -2.44 7.05
C ALA A 11 -8.75 -2.73 8.42
N ARG A 12 -7.94 -3.05 9.44
CA ARG A 12 -8.42 -3.26 10.81
C ARG A 12 -9.03 -2.01 11.42
N GLN A 13 -8.37 -0.86 11.24
CA GLN A 13 -8.87 0.41 11.77
C GLN A 13 -10.21 0.76 11.13
N LEU A 14 -10.33 0.68 9.80
CA LEU A 14 -11.59 0.96 9.10
C LEU A 14 -12.69 -0.05 9.47
N ALA A 15 -12.37 -1.34 9.60
CA ALA A 15 -13.31 -2.36 10.06
C ALA A 15 -13.85 -2.02 11.46
N SER A 16 -12.96 -1.60 12.37
CA SER A 16 -13.34 -1.21 13.74
C SER A 16 -14.25 0.02 13.80
N LEU A 17 -14.14 0.91 12.82
CA LEU A 17 -15.02 2.07 12.64
C LEU A 17 -16.37 1.70 11.99
N GLY A 18 -16.57 0.43 11.62
CA GLY A 18 -17.78 -0.06 10.99
C GLY A 18 -17.86 0.23 9.50
N ALA A 19 -16.72 0.38 8.82
CA ALA A 19 -16.69 0.49 7.36
C ALA A 19 -17.03 -0.85 6.70
N LYS A 20 -17.67 -0.77 5.54
CA LYS A 20 -17.75 -1.86 4.57
C LYS A 20 -16.46 -1.87 3.76
N LEU A 21 -15.83 -3.03 3.61
CA LEU A 21 -14.46 -3.12 3.09
C LEU A 21 -14.37 -3.99 1.85
N ILE A 22 -13.59 -3.49 0.89
CA ILE A 22 -12.99 -4.27 -0.18
C ILE A 22 -11.49 -4.25 0.06
N ILE A 23 -10.89 -5.41 0.29
CA ILE A 23 -9.43 -5.53 0.41
C ILE A 23 -8.87 -6.13 -0.88
N SER A 24 -7.80 -5.53 -1.40
CA SER A 24 -7.20 -5.94 -2.67
C SER A 24 -5.68 -6.06 -2.58
N ALA A 25 -5.16 -7.12 -3.19
CA ALA A 25 -3.74 -7.44 -3.30
C ALA A 25 -3.54 -8.54 -4.36
N ARG A 26 -2.28 -8.82 -4.69
CA ARG A 26 -1.90 -9.92 -5.60
C ARG A 26 -2.03 -11.31 -4.96
N ASN A 27 -1.98 -11.39 -3.62
CA ASN A 27 -2.01 -12.66 -2.89
C ASN A 27 -3.35 -12.86 -2.20
N GLU A 28 -4.22 -13.66 -2.82
CA GLU A 28 -5.55 -13.97 -2.30
C GLU A 28 -5.54 -14.71 -0.97
N ALA A 29 -4.59 -15.63 -0.77
CA ALA A 29 -4.49 -16.38 0.48
C ALA A 29 -4.19 -15.47 1.69
N GLU A 30 -3.41 -14.41 1.45
CA GLU A 30 -3.12 -13.42 2.48
C GLU A 30 -4.33 -12.51 2.75
N LEU A 31 -5.09 -12.15 1.72
CA LEU A 31 -6.35 -11.41 1.90
C LEU A 31 -7.36 -12.22 2.72
N GLU A 32 -7.48 -13.52 2.48
CA GLU A 32 -8.31 -14.43 3.28
C GLU A 32 -7.86 -14.50 4.75
N ARG A 33 -6.54 -14.53 4.99
CA ARG A 33 -5.98 -14.46 6.35
C ARG A 33 -6.37 -13.14 7.03
N VAL A 34 -6.18 -12.02 6.35
CA VAL A 34 -6.49 -10.68 6.89
C VAL A 34 -7.98 -10.57 7.18
N LYS A 35 -8.86 -10.95 6.24
CA LYS A 35 -10.32 -10.94 6.39
C LYS A 35 -10.76 -11.66 7.66
N LYS A 36 -10.24 -12.86 7.92
CA LYS A 36 -10.57 -13.67 9.12
C LYS A 36 -10.15 -13.01 10.43
N GLN A 37 -9.20 -12.10 10.38
CA GLN A 37 -8.70 -11.40 11.56
C GLN A 37 -9.33 -10.02 11.75
N LEU A 38 -10.10 -9.52 10.77
CA LEU A 38 -10.84 -8.26 10.91
C LEU A 38 -11.99 -8.42 11.89
N THR A 39 -12.21 -7.39 12.71
CA THR A 39 -13.32 -7.31 13.66
C THR A 39 -14.04 -5.98 13.46
N GLY A 40 -15.37 -6.01 13.55
CA GLY A 40 -16.19 -4.82 13.33
C GLY A 40 -17.62 -5.18 12.97
N LYS A 41 -18.44 -4.15 12.72
CA LYS A 41 -19.87 -4.33 12.42
C LYS A 41 -20.14 -5.22 11.19
N HIS A 42 -19.27 -5.12 10.19
CA HIS A 42 -19.41 -5.78 8.88
C HIS A 42 -18.35 -6.87 8.66
N ALA A 43 -17.43 -7.07 9.61
CA ALA A 43 -16.34 -8.04 9.49
C ALA A 43 -16.60 -9.25 10.39
N PRO A 44 -16.29 -10.48 9.94
CA PRO A 44 -15.63 -10.80 8.66
C PRO A 44 -16.59 -10.99 7.47
N ASP A 45 -17.89 -11.15 7.69
CA ASP A 45 -18.80 -11.72 6.68
C ASP A 45 -19.06 -10.80 5.47
N GLU A 46 -19.14 -9.48 5.68
CA GLU A 46 -19.41 -8.48 4.63
C GLU A 46 -18.12 -7.80 4.12
N VAL A 47 -16.97 -8.47 4.25
CA VAL A 47 -15.71 -8.01 3.65
C VAL A 47 -15.48 -8.72 2.32
N MET A 48 -15.32 -7.92 1.25
CA MET A 48 -15.00 -8.43 -0.07
C MET A 48 -13.49 -8.62 -0.24
N ILE A 49 -13.10 -9.76 -0.78
CA ILE A 49 -11.74 -10.01 -1.26
C ILE A 49 -11.73 -9.77 -2.76
N LEU A 50 -10.82 -8.92 -3.21
CA LEU A 50 -10.67 -8.58 -4.62
C LEU A 50 -9.20 -8.76 -5.03
N PRO A 51 -8.82 -9.93 -5.56
CA PRO A 51 -7.49 -10.11 -6.12
C PRO A 51 -7.27 -9.11 -7.25
N LEU A 52 -6.25 -8.26 -7.12
CA LEU A 52 -5.99 -7.17 -8.05
C LEU A 52 -4.49 -6.96 -8.24
N ASP A 53 -4.07 -6.94 -9.50
CA ASP A 53 -2.73 -6.52 -9.90
C ASP A 53 -2.85 -5.26 -10.76
N LEU A 54 -2.40 -4.13 -10.21
CA LEU A 54 -2.43 -2.83 -10.89
C LEU A 54 -1.52 -2.76 -12.12
N THR A 55 -0.61 -3.72 -12.30
CA THR A 55 0.25 -3.82 -13.49
C THR A 55 -0.42 -4.56 -14.65
N SER A 56 -1.62 -5.09 -14.43
CA SER A 56 -2.41 -5.78 -15.46
C SER A 56 -3.02 -4.81 -16.47
N GLY A 57 -3.48 -5.35 -17.59
CA GLY A 57 -4.13 -4.56 -18.65
C GLY A 57 -5.46 -3.93 -18.20
N GLU A 58 -5.89 -2.90 -18.94
CA GLU A 58 -7.09 -2.12 -18.63
C GLU A 58 -8.36 -2.98 -18.50
N ASP A 59 -8.52 -3.99 -19.36
CA ASP A 59 -9.70 -4.88 -19.34
C ASP A 59 -9.81 -5.63 -18.00
N PHE A 60 -8.69 -6.10 -17.46
CA PHE A 60 -8.66 -6.77 -16.16
C PHE A 60 -9.03 -5.82 -15.02
N LEU A 61 -8.52 -4.58 -15.06
CA LEU A 61 -8.86 -3.56 -14.07
C LEU A 61 -10.36 -3.21 -14.14
N ARG A 62 -10.91 -3.11 -15.35
CA ARG A 62 -12.33 -2.84 -15.57
C ARG A 62 -13.21 -3.94 -14.99
N GLU A 63 -12.87 -5.20 -15.20
CA GLU A 63 -13.59 -6.32 -14.59
C GLU A 63 -13.52 -6.31 -13.06
N ALA A 64 -12.38 -5.95 -12.49
CA ALA A 64 -12.22 -5.85 -11.04
C ALA A 64 -13.11 -4.75 -10.43
N VAL A 65 -13.21 -3.59 -11.09
CA VAL A 65 -14.10 -2.51 -10.68
C VAL A 65 -15.56 -2.95 -10.74
N LEU A 66 -15.98 -3.61 -11.83
CA LEU A 66 -17.36 -4.11 -11.95
C LEU A 66 -17.72 -5.12 -10.84
N LYS A 67 -16.78 -5.99 -10.46
CA LYS A 67 -16.96 -6.92 -9.33
C LYS A 67 -17.09 -6.16 -8.02
N ALA A 68 -16.26 -5.15 -7.80
CA ALA A 68 -16.27 -4.32 -6.59
C ALA A 68 -17.61 -3.58 -6.42
N GLU A 69 -18.10 -2.94 -7.50
CA GLU A 69 -19.37 -2.21 -7.49
C GLU A 69 -20.57 -3.14 -7.29
N SER A 70 -20.54 -4.32 -7.92
CA SER A 70 -21.63 -5.30 -7.81
C SER A 70 -21.80 -5.85 -6.39
N PHE A 71 -20.71 -5.97 -5.62
CA PHE A 71 -20.76 -6.53 -4.26
C PHE A 71 -21.55 -5.67 -3.28
N PHE A 72 -21.44 -4.35 -3.38
CA PHE A 72 -22.21 -3.42 -2.54
C PHE A 72 -23.42 -2.82 -3.27
N ALA A 73 -24.07 -3.62 -4.12
CA ALA A 73 -25.31 -3.26 -4.82
C ALA A 73 -25.21 -1.94 -5.61
N ALA A 74 -24.05 -1.67 -6.21
CA ALA A 74 -23.73 -0.45 -6.95
C ALA A 74 -23.88 0.84 -6.11
N ALA A 75 -23.72 0.77 -4.79
CA ALA A 75 -23.71 1.95 -3.92
C ALA A 75 -22.51 2.89 -4.15
N GLY A 76 -21.52 2.47 -4.95
CA GLY A 76 -20.28 3.21 -5.20
C GLY A 76 -19.22 2.96 -4.12
N VAL A 77 -18.06 3.57 -4.31
CA VAL A 77 -16.91 3.51 -3.39
C VAL A 77 -16.66 4.90 -2.82
N ASP A 78 -16.82 5.07 -1.50
CA ASP A 78 -16.59 6.36 -0.83
C ASP A 78 -15.10 6.72 -0.73
N TYR A 79 -14.25 5.71 -0.47
CA TYR A 79 -12.82 5.88 -0.28
C TYR A 79 -12.03 4.83 -1.06
N LEU A 80 -11.10 5.29 -1.89
CA LEU A 80 -10.11 4.45 -2.57
C LEU A 80 -8.71 4.77 -2.03
N ILE A 81 -7.98 3.77 -1.57
CA ILE A 81 -6.66 3.94 -0.97
C ILE A 81 -5.62 3.18 -1.78
N HIS A 82 -4.76 3.92 -2.49
CA HIS A 82 -3.63 3.35 -3.24
C HIS A 82 -2.48 2.98 -2.30
N ASN A 83 -2.59 1.82 -1.64
CA ASN A 83 -1.55 1.29 -0.76
C ASN A 83 -0.53 0.39 -1.49
N ALA A 84 -0.77 0.04 -2.75
CA ALA A 84 0.14 -0.80 -3.52
C ALA A 84 1.40 -0.01 -3.92
N ALA A 85 2.45 -0.13 -3.12
CA ALA A 85 3.77 0.39 -3.43
C ALA A 85 4.72 -0.78 -3.72
N TYR A 86 5.48 -0.67 -4.81
CA TYR A 86 6.73 -1.41 -4.97
C TYR A 86 7.85 -0.41 -4.71
N GLU A 87 8.50 -0.54 -3.56
CA GLU A 87 9.72 0.22 -3.30
C GLU A 87 10.78 -0.20 -4.32
N ARG A 88 11.19 0.76 -5.16
CA ARG A 88 12.35 0.57 -6.03
C ARG A 88 13.54 0.32 -5.09
N PRO A 89 14.31 -0.77 -5.25
CA PRO A 89 15.56 -0.89 -4.49
C PRO A 89 16.33 0.40 -4.70
N ALA A 90 16.74 1.06 -3.62
CA ALA A 90 17.66 2.17 -3.75
C ALA A 90 18.80 1.65 -4.63
N MET A 91 18.97 2.25 -5.80
CA MET A 91 20.10 1.92 -6.65
C MET A 91 21.30 2.29 -5.80
N VAL A 92 21.94 1.29 -5.18
CA VAL A 92 23.29 1.44 -4.69
C VAL A 92 24.07 1.73 -5.95
N SER A 93 24.26 3.02 -6.26
CA SER A 93 25.15 3.37 -7.34
C SER A 93 26.51 2.86 -6.87
N PRO A 94 27.20 2.00 -7.64
CA PRO A 94 28.57 1.64 -7.31
C PRO A 94 29.41 2.88 -7.63
N THR A 95 29.47 3.82 -6.70
CA THR A 95 30.15 5.11 -6.88
C THR A 95 30.45 5.59 -5.46
N LEU A 96 31.67 5.55 -4.92
CA LEU A 96 33.01 5.32 -5.42
C LEU A 96 33.84 4.74 -4.26
N SER A 97 34.93 4.04 -4.60
CA SER A 97 36.06 3.87 -3.68
C SER A 97 36.38 5.21 -2.98
N PRO A 98 36.67 5.24 -1.67
CA PRO A 98 36.96 6.49 -0.93
C PRO A 98 38.26 7.20 -1.33
N LEU A 99 38.86 6.85 -2.47
CA LEU A 99 40.14 7.36 -2.94
C LEU A 99 40.05 8.53 -3.94
N ILE A 100 38.87 9.03 -4.29
CA ILE A 100 38.76 10.17 -5.22
C ILE A 100 37.72 11.18 -4.73
N TRP A 101 38.05 11.93 -3.66
CA TRP A 101 37.64 13.35 -3.53
C TRP A 101 38.42 14.04 -2.40
N PRO A 102 39.55 14.72 -2.66
CA PRO A 102 40.29 15.46 -1.62
C PRO A 102 39.55 16.72 -1.13
N GLU A 103 38.54 17.19 -1.86
CA GLU A 103 37.94 18.51 -1.65
C GLU A 103 36.65 18.50 -0.81
N ALA A 104 36.15 17.32 -0.41
CA ALA A 104 34.90 17.20 0.35
C ALA A 104 35.09 17.52 1.84
N ARG A 105 36.35 17.59 2.30
CA ARG A 105 36.69 17.92 3.69
C ARG A 105 36.65 19.44 3.97
N LEU A 106 36.62 20.30 2.94
CA LEU A 106 36.67 21.75 3.13
C LEU A 106 35.29 22.44 3.15
N ARG A 107 34.18 21.69 3.04
CA ARG A 107 32.82 22.24 3.07
C ARG A 107 32.01 21.97 4.35
N GLN A 108 32.58 21.29 5.35
CA GLN A 108 31.90 21.14 6.65
C GLN A 108 32.04 22.37 7.55
N ASP A 109 32.90 23.33 7.20
CA ASP A 109 33.18 24.52 8.02
C ASP A 109 32.47 25.80 7.54
N GLN A 110 31.51 25.67 6.63
CA GLN A 110 30.68 26.79 6.20
C GLN A 110 29.21 26.38 6.38
N GLY A 111 28.65 26.80 7.52
CA GLY A 111 27.28 26.51 7.92
C GLY A 111 26.28 26.80 6.82
N TRP A 112 25.35 25.87 6.63
CA TRP A 112 24.29 25.97 5.64
C TRP A 112 23.26 27.03 6.08
N PRO A 113 23.08 28.16 5.37
CA PRO A 113 22.09 29.13 5.75
C PRO A 113 20.74 28.71 5.16
N TRP A 114 19.86 28.18 6.00
CA TRP A 114 18.43 28.27 5.73
C TRP A 114 17.91 29.60 6.25
N THR A 115 17.24 30.35 5.37
CA THR A 115 16.06 31.20 5.67
C THR A 115 15.28 31.41 4.37
N PRO A 116 13.95 31.62 4.46
CA PRO A 116 12.91 30.91 3.71
C PRO A 116 12.78 31.22 2.22
#